data_AF-A0A7W6NPY3-F1
#
_entry.id   AF-A0A7W6NPY3-F1
#
_cell.length_a   1.000
_cell.length_b   1.000
_cell.length_c   1.000
_cell.angle_alpha   90.00
_cell.angle_beta   90.00
_cell.angle_gamma   90.00
#
_symmetry.space_group_name_H-M   'P 1'
#
loop_
_entity.id
_entity.type
_entity.pdbx_description
1 polymer ?
#
loop_
_entity_poly.entity_id
_entity_poly.type
_entity_poly.pdbx_seq_one_letter_code
_entity_poly.pdbx_strand_id
1 'polypeptide(L)'
;MLSTVLAAYLAVALPQQADERPPRPTDEQLLAALQAKVPDGRILSSAFQPTPRGGGWKGCGLIDVGGTVEPFAVYTIWQQARPERRLIATISAPDENGRMREHPVPPLPAEPAHWKVGVSVPTHEDHDDDGIDRDDRNHDVLSRKMALVFCDTLTPPEGATWATELEPHPDPAREAQINRQARQLTDMIFGAAERRAAD
;
A
#
# COMPACT_ATOMS: atom_id res chain seq x y z
N MET A 1 -46.16 54.80 0.75
CA MET A 1 -46.08 53.34 0.57
C MET A 1 -44.60 53.01 0.53
N LEU A 2 -44.06 52.55 1.67
CA LEU A 2 -42.62 52.55 1.97
C LEU A 2 -42.20 51.14 2.39
N SER A 3 -40.98 50.80 1.95
CA SER A 3 -40.09 49.77 2.50
C SER A 3 -40.37 48.31 2.14
N THR A 4 -39.82 47.96 0.98
CA THR A 4 -38.91 46.82 0.77
C THR A 4 -38.31 46.23 2.06
N VAL A 5 -38.72 45.02 2.44
CA VAL A 5 -37.98 44.18 3.38
C VAL A 5 -37.05 43.29 2.56
N LEU A 6 -35.79 43.73 2.47
CA LEU A 6 -34.68 42.99 1.90
C LEU A 6 -34.28 41.91 2.92
N ALA A 7 -34.75 40.68 2.73
CA ALA A 7 -34.29 39.55 3.53
C ALA A 7 -32.86 39.18 3.09
N ALA A 8 -31.87 39.66 3.84
CA ALA A 8 -30.49 39.25 3.70
C ALA A 8 -30.35 37.78 4.14
N TYR A 9 -30.21 36.88 3.16
CA TYR A 9 -29.71 35.54 3.41
C TYR A 9 -28.23 35.66 3.81
N LEU A 10 -27.96 35.71 5.12
CA LEU A 10 -26.63 35.37 5.62
C LEU A 10 -26.43 33.87 5.42
N ALA A 11 -25.74 33.52 4.34
CA ALA A 11 -25.07 32.23 4.25
C ALA A 11 -23.99 32.21 5.35
N VAL A 12 -24.27 31.48 6.43
CA VAL A 12 -23.24 31.11 7.41
C VAL A 12 -22.30 30.14 6.69
N ALA A 13 -21.25 30.69 6.07
CA ALA A 13 -20.08 29.91 5.71
C ALA A 13 -19.39 29.52 7.02
N LEU A 14 -19.77 28.36 7.57
CA LEU A 14 -18.94 27.70 8.56
C LEU A 14 -17.56 27.53 7.92
N PRO A 15 -16.48 28.11 8.48
CA PRO A 15 -15.15 27.72 8.05
C PRO A 15 -15.08 26.21 8.27
N GLN A 16 -14.87 25.45 7.20
CA GLN A 16 -14.34 24.10 7.36
C GLN A 16 -13.07 24.30 8.17
N GLN A 17 -13.11 23.90 9.44
CA GLN A 17 -11.94 23.77 10.27
C GLN A 17 -11.11 22.74 9.51
N ALA A 18 -10.16 23.22 8.70
CA ALA A 18 -9.18 22.38 8.08
C ALA A 18 -8.45 21.78 9.28
N ASP A 19 -8.78 20.54 9.63
CA ASP A 19 -8.09 19.81 10.70
C ASP A 19 -6.60 20.02 10.46
N GLU A 20 -5.99 20.81 11.33
CA GLU A 20 -4.61 21.23 11.14
C GLU A 20 -3.78 19.97 11.19
N ARG A 21 -3.21 19.61 10.04
CA ARG A 21 -2.51 18.35 9.90
C ARG A 21 -1.37 18.31 10.92
N PRO A 22 -1.25 17.25 11.74
CA PRO A 22 -0.12 17.14 12.65
C PRO A 22 1.19 17.19 11.87
N PRO A 23 2.30 17.60 12.51
CA PRO A 23 3.60 17.61 11.86
C PRO A 23 3.89 16.23 11.27
N ARG A 24 4.48 16.21 10.08
CA ARG A 24 4.91 14.97 9.44
C ARG A 24 5.96 14.27 10.31
N PRO A 25 6.09 12.94 10.21
CA PRO A 25 7.23 12.24 10.77
C PRO A 25 8.56 12.84 10.31
N THR A 26 9.52 12.90 11.23
CA THR A 26 10.89 13.34 10.94
C THR A 26 11.66 12.28 10.16
N ASP A 27 12.79 12.67 9.59
CA ASP A 27 13.62 11.77 8.81
C ASP A 27 14.16 10.62 9.70
N GLU A 28 14.49 10.91 10.96
CA GLU A 28 14.87 9.90 11.97
C GLU A 28 13.74 8.91 12.27
N GLN A 29 12.49 9.38 12.35
CA GLN A 29 11.33 8.50 12.55
C GLN A 29 11.09 7.60 11.34
N LEU A 30 11.39 8.07 10.13
CA LEU A 30 11.32 7.26 8.91
C LEU A 30 12.42 6.22 8.84
N LEU A 31 13.65 6.58 9.21
CA LEU A 31 14.74 5.61 9.32
C LEU A 31 14.47 4.59 10.43
N ALA A 32 13.87 5.00 11.55
CA ALA A 32 13.46 4.07 12.60
C ALA A 32 12.39 3.09 12.10
N ALA A 33 11.44 3.52 11.25
CA ALA A 33 10.47 2.63 10.63
C ALA A 33 11.13 1.65 9.64
N LEU A 34 12.16 2.09 8.90
CA LEU A 34 12.97 1.20 8.06
C LEU A 34 13.69 0.16 8.92
N GLN A 35 14.34 0.58 10.01
CA GLN A 35 15.06 -0.31 10.92
C GLN A 35 14.13 -1.28 11.64
N ALA A 36 12.90 -0.87 11.97
CA ALA A 36 11.91 -1.78 12.54
C ALA A 36 11.48 -2.88 11.56
N LYS A 37 11.56 -2.62 10.24
CA LYS A 37 11.27 -3.61 9.20
C LYS A 37 12.46 -4.51 8.91
N VAL A 38 13.69 -3.98 8.97
CA VAL A 38 14.92 -4.75 8.74
C VAL A 38 15.88 -4.52 9.90
N PRO A 39 15.68 -5.20 11.05
CA PRO A 39 16.40 -4.91 12.30
C PRO A 39 17.92 -5.02 12.18
N ASP A 40 18.40 -5.95 11.37
CA ASP A 40 19.83 -6.20 11.17
C ASP A 40 20.45 -5.41 10.00
N GLY A 41 19.63 -4.60 9.30
CA GLY A 41 20.07 -3.85 8.14
C GLY A 41 20.94 -2.64 8.54
N ARG A 42 22.05 -2.42 7.83
CA ARG A 42 22.92 -1.25 8.04
C ARG A 42 22.71 -0.23 6.94
N ILE A 43 22.09 0.91 7.27
CA ILE A 43 21.88 2.01 6.32
C ILE A 43 23.24 2.57 5.86
N LEU A 44 23.48 2.55 4.56
CA LEU A 44 24.72 3.02 3.93
C LEU A 44 24.59 4.46 3.44
N SER A 45 23.42 4.83 2.94
CA SER A 45 23.11 6.18 2.48
C SER A 45 21.62 6.46 2.60
N SER A 46 21.27 7.73 2.76
CA SER A 46 19.88 8.19 2.75
C SER A 46 19.82 9.64 2.29
N ALA A 47 18.88 9.95 1.40
CA ALA A 47 18.54 11.31 1.01
C ALA A 47 17.03 11.49 1.06
N PHE A 48 16.59 12.64 1.57
CA PHE A 48 15.20 12.93 1.82
C PHE A 48 14.73 14.14 1.03
N GLN A 49 13.51 14.05 0.49
CA GLN A 49 12.92 15.13 -0.29
C GLN A 49 11.37 15.15 -0.18
N PRO A 50 10.74 16.31 -0.39
CA PRO A 50 9.29 16.40 -0.47
C PRO A 50 8.72 15.55 -1.62
N THR A 51 7.52 15.00 -1.43
CA THR A 51 6.77 14.39 -2.54
C THR A 51 5.94 15.44 -3.28
N PRO A 52 5.70 15.26 -4.60
CA PRO A 52 4.95 16.24 -5.40
C PRO A 52 3.48 16.41 -5.00
N ARG A 53 2.89 15.43 -4.29
CA ARG A 53 1.46 15.41 -3.95
C ARG A 53 1.25 15.22 -2.46
N GLY A 54 0.58 16.18 -1.84
CA GLY A 54 0.00 16.00 -0.51
C GLY A 54 0.93 16.23 0.68
N GLY A 55 2.03 16.98 0.51
CA GLY A 55 2.93 17.36 1.61
C GLY A 55 3.67 16.18 2.25
N GLY A 56 3.73 15.05 1.54
CA GLY A 56 4.47 13.87 1.97
C GLY A 56 5.97 14.06 1.85
N TRP A 57 6.70 13.09 2.38
CA TRP A 57 8.15 13.06 2.40
C TRP A 57 8.61 11.71 1.88
N LYS A 58 9.67 11.65 1.09
CA LYS A 58 10.29 10.40 0.68
C LYS A 58 11.78 10.39 1.03
N GLY A 59 12.25 9.27 1.55
CA GLY A 59 13.64 8.92 1.76
C GLY A 59 14.04 7.82 0.80
N CYS A 60 15.16 8.01 0.11
CA CYS A 60 15.76 7.05 -0.81
C CYS A 60 17.18 6.76 -0.38
N GLY A 61 17.64 5.51 -0.51
CA GLY A 61 18.99 5.18 -0.12
C GLY A 61 19.39 3.73 -0.35
N LEU A 62 20.55 3.38 0.19
CA LEU A 62 21.11 2.03 0.15
C LEU A 62 21.22 1.49 1.57
N ILE A 63 20.95 0.20 1.73
CA ILE A 63 21.05 -0.55 2.98
C ILE A 63 21.76 -1.88 2.73
N ASP A 64 22.62 -2.27 3.65
CA ASP A 64 23.29 -3.57 3.66
C ASP A 64 22.46 -4.54 4.51
N VAL A 65 21.91 -5.58 3.89
CA VAL A 65 21.06 -6.60 4.51
C VAL A 65 21.75 -7.96 4.33
N GLY A 66 22.31 -8.50 5.40
CA GLY A 66 23.00 -9.78 5.36
C GLY A 66 24.22 -9.84 4.42
N GLY A 67 24.89 -8.71 4.18
CA GLY A 67 26.04 -8.61 3.25
C GLY A 67 25.65 -8.26 1.81
N THR A 68 24.35 -8.10 1.51
CA THR A 68 23.85 -7.67 0.21
C THR A 68 23.44 -6.21 0.27
N VAL A 69 23.94 -5.38 -0.66
CA VAL A 69 23.55 -3.97 -0.73
C VAL A 69 22.28 -3.83 -1.57
N GLU A 70 21.21 -3.37 -0.92
CA GLU A 70 19.87 -3.24 -1.48
C GLU A 70 19.41 -1.78 -1.50
N PRO A 71 18.55 -1.40 -2.47
CA PRO A 71 17.90 -0.10 -2.44
C PRO A 71 16.72 -0.13 -1.45
N PHE A 72 16.47 0.99 -0.80
CA PHE A 72 15.24 1.19 -0.04
C PHE A 72 14.54 2.49 -0.43
N ALA A 73 13.22 2.49 -0.24
CA ALA A 73 12.38 3.68 -0.22
C ALA A 73 11.53 3.70 1.05
N VAL A 74 11.53 4.84 1.74
CA VAL A 74 10.60 5.13 2.83
C VAL A 74 9.80 6.37 2.49
N TYR A 75 8.52 6.41 2.79
CA TYR A 75 7.71 7.57 2.47
C TYR A 75 6.57 7.81 3.46
N THR A 76 6.08 9.05 3.50
CA THR A 76 4.90 9.46 4.25
C THR A 76 3.82 9.98 3.31
N ILE A 77 2.58 9.56 3.57
CA ILE A 77 1.39 10.06 2.87
C ILE A 77 0.32 10.36 3.92
N TRP A 78 -0.34 11.52 3.79
CA TRP A 78 -1.48 11.84 4.61
C TRP A 78 -2.70 11.03 4.17
N GLN A 79 -3.24 10.23 5.09
CA GLN A 79 -4.49 9.54 4.89
C GLN A 79 -5.60 10.33 5.58
N GLN A 80 -6.62 10.70 4.80
CA GLN A 80 -7.83 11.30 5.33
C GLN A 80 -8.59 10.29 6.18
N ALA A 81 -9.37 10.79 7.14
CA ALA A 81 -10.25 9.96 7.94
C ALA A 81 -11.18 9.15 7.02
N ARG A 82 -11.32 7.87 7.31
CA ARG A 82 -12.27 6.98 6.64
C ARG A 82 -13.40 6.69 7.60
N PRO A 83 -14.65 7.02 7.24
CA PRO A 83 -15.79 6.65 8.07
C PRO A 83 -15.92 5.14 8.14
N GLU A 84 -16.72 4.66 9.10
CA GLU A 84 -17.12 3.26 9.17
C GLU A 84 -17.70 2.81 7.82
N ARG A 85 -17.24 1.65 7.31
CA ARG A 85 -17.69 1.12 6.02
C ARG A 85 -18.35 -0.25 6.23
N ARG A 86 -19.61 -0.37 5.81
CA ARG A 86 -20.26 -1.67 5.70
C ARG A 86 -19.91 -2.31 4.36
N LEU A 87 -19.23 -3.45 4.41
CA LEU A 87 -19.04 -4.30 3.25
C LEU A 87 -20.36 -5.03 2.97
N ILE A 88 -20.83 -5.00 1.73
CA ILE A 88 -21.95 -5.84 1.28
C ILE A 88 -21.35 -7.21 0.93
N ALA A 89 -20.88 -7.93 1.96
CA ALA A 89 -20.28 -9.25 1.83
C ALA A 89 -20.77 -10.15 2.96
N THR A 90 -20.94 -11.42 2.66
CA THR A 90 -21.19 -12.48 3.64
C THR A 90 -20.00 -13.42 3.70
N ILE A 91 -19.69 -13.93 4.88
CA ILE A 91 -18.70 -14.98 5.10
C ILE A 91 -19.42 -16.25 5.55
N SER A 92 -18.97 -17.39 5.04
CA SER A 92 -19.42 -18.69 5.53
C SER A 92 -18.61 -19.07 6.76
N ALA A 93 -19.27 -19.18 7.92
CA ALA A 93 -18.64 -19.58 9.18
C ALA A 93 -19.53 -20.61 9.92
N PRO A 94 -18.96 -21.50 10.74
CA PRO A 94 -19.75 -22.45 11.52
C PRO A 94 -20.54 -21.72 12.63
N ASP A 95 -21.81 -22.08 12.80
CA ASP A 95 -22.64 -21.66 13.92
C ASP A 95 -22.27 -22.41 15.22
N GLU A 96 -22.96 -22.09 16.32
CA GLU A 96 -22.75 -22.72 17.64
C GLU A 96 -22.94 -24.26 17.63
N ASN A 97 -23.58 -24.81 16.60
CA ASN A 97 -23.78 -26.24 16.39
C ASN A 97 -22.84 -26.83 15.32
N GLY A 98 -21.83 -26.08 14.87
CA GLY A 98 -20.87 -26.50 13.85
C GLY A 98 -21.41 -26.49 12.42
N ARG A 99 -22.59 -25.91 12.15
CA ARG A 99 -23.16 -25.84 10.79
C ARG A 99 -22.70 -24.57 10.09
N MET A 100 -22.18 -24.70 8.88
CA MET A 100 -21.80 -23.55 8.06
C MET A 100 -23.02 -22.69 7.72
N ARG A 101 -22.97 -21.41 8.06
CA ARG A 101 -23.99 -20.41 7.71
C ARG A 101 -23.33 -19.16 7.16
N GLU A 102 -24.10 -18.41 6.37
CA GLU A 102 -23.69 -17.08 5.92
C GLU A 102 -23.91 -16.06 7.04
N HIS A 103 -22.85 -15.33 7.37
CA HIS A 103 -22.86 -14.23 8.32
C HIS A 103 -22.47 -12.94 7.59
N PRO A 104 -23.16 -11.81 7.83
CA PRO A 104 -22.71 -10.53 7.30
C PRO A 104 -21.33 -10.20 7.88
N VAL A 105 -20.44 -9.71 7.02
CA VAL A 105 -19.13 -9.23 7.47
C VAL A 105 -19.34 -8.01 8.39
N PRO A 106 -18.72 -7.99 9.59
CA PRO A 106 -18.78 -6.82 10.46
C PRO A 106 -18.33 -5.55 9.74
N PRO A 107 -18.88 -4.36 10.07
CA PRO A 107 -18.41 -3.12 9.48
C PRO A 107 -16.92 -2.93 9.76
N LEU A 108 -16.20 -2.42 8.76
CA LEU A 108 -14.82 -2.00 8.96
C LEU A 108 -14.83 -0.75 9.85
N PRO A 109 -14.05 -0.74 10.96
CA PRO A 109 -14.05 0.37 11.88
C PRO A 109 -13.61 1.67 11.18
N ALA A 110 -14.07 2.80 11.71
CA ALA A 110 -13.60 4.10 11.24
C ALA A 110 -12.08 4.24 11.50
N GLU A 111 -11.35 4.75 10.52
CA GLU A 111 -9.91 5.05 10.63
C GLU A 111 -9.75 6.57 10.74
N PRO A 112 -9.18 7.12 11.83
CA PRO A 112 -8.93 8.55 11.92
C PRO A 112 -7.89 9.01 10.90
N ALA A 113 -7.88 10.30 10.58
CA ALA A 113 -6.87 10.87 9.69
C ALA A 113 -5.48 10.76 10.32
N HIS A 114 -4.49 10.29 9.57
CA HIS A 114 -3.15 10.06 10.09
C HIS A 114 -2.08 10.07 8.99
N TRP A 115 -0.83 10.23 9.40
CA TRP A 115 0.31 9.98 8.51
C TRP A 115 0.55 8.49 8.39
N LYS A 116 0.42 7.95 7.18
CA LYS A 116 0.85 6.59 6.87
C LYS A 116 2.31 6.60 6.46
N VAL A 117 3.10 5.72 7.06
CA VAL A 117 4.47 5.43 6.67
C VAL A 117 4.48 4.15 5.81
N GLY A 118 5.18 4.19 4.68
CA GLY A 118 5.43 3.01 3.85
C GLY A 118 6.93 2.76 3.71
N VAL A 119 7.34 1.49 3.73
CA VAL A 119 8.74 1.06 3.59
C VAL A 119 8.81 -0.04 2.53
N SER A 120 9.64 0.18 1.51
CA SER A 120 9.98 -0.78 0.45
C SER A 120 11.47 -1.06 0.51
N VAL A 121 11.83 -2.30 0.82
CA VAL A 121 13.20 -2.79 0.97
C VAL A 121 13.12 -4.32 0.91
N PRO A 122 14.00 -5.00 0.16
CA PRO A 122 14.18 -6.44 0.24
C PRO A 122 14.61 -6.86 1.66
N THR A 123 14.00 -7.90 2.20
CA THR A 123 14.29 -8.36 3.58
C THR A 123 15.08 -9.66 3.61
N HIS A 124 15.13 -10.41 2.49
CA HIS A 124 15.77 -11.73 2.42
C HIS A 124 15.25 -12.69 3.49
N GLU A 125 13.98 -12.53 3.89
CA GLU A 125 13.31 -13.36 4.88
C GLU A 125 12.71 -14.60 4.22
N ASP A 126 12.89 -15.73 4.89
CA ASP A 126 12.19 -16.98 4.67
C ASP A 126 10.83 -16.89 5.39
N HIS A 127 9.73 -16.84 4.64
CA HIS A 127 8.42 -16.53 5.22
C HIS A 127 7.74 -17.72 5.91
N ASP A 128 8.17 -18.96 5.64
CA ASP A 128 7.58 -20.18 6.17
C ASP A 128 8.57 -21.15 6.82
N ASP A 129 9.82 -20.71 7.03
CA ASP A 129 10.93 -21.45 7.64
C ASP A 129 11.31 -22.73 6.86
N ASP A 130 11.06 -22.77 5.55
CA ASP A 130 11.33 -23.91 4.67
C ASP A 130 12.57 -23.74 3.76
N GLY A 131 13.22 -22.58 3.89
CA GLY A 131 14.34 -22.11 3.08
C GLY A 131 13.87 -21.11 2.02
N ILE A 132 14.76 -20.21 1.59
CA ILE A 132 14.41 -19.18 0.60
C ILE A 132 13.90 -19.81 -0.70
N ASP A 133 12.60 -19.65 -0.95
CA ASP A 133 11.89 -20.27 -2.05
C ASP A 133 11.70 -19.30 -3.25
N ARG A 134 10.94 -19.70 -4.28
CA ARG A 134 10.70 -18.85 -5.45
C ARG A 134 9.90 -17.61 -5.09
N ASP A 135 8.89 -17.77 -4.25
CA ASP A 135 7.97 -16.69 -3.89
C ASP A 135 8.66 -15.66 -2.98
N ASP A 136 9.56 -16.10 -2.08
CA ASP A 136 10.43 -15.23 -1.29
C ASP A 136 11.36 -14.38 -2.17
N ARG A 137 12.09 -15.02 -3.09
CA ARG A 137 12.99 -14.30 -4.02
C ARG A 137 12.22 -13.32 -4.90
N ASN A 138 11.01 -13.69 -5.31
CA ASN A 138 10.13 -12.79 -6.05
C ASN A 138 9.61 -11.64 -5.19
N HIS A 139 9.37 -11.86 -3.89
CA HIS A 139 9.01 -10.80 -2.96
C HIS A 139 10.12 -9.75 -2.83
N ASP A 140 11.37 -10.19 -2.77
CA ASP A 140 12.53 -9.30 -2.79
C ASP A 140 12.62 -8.51 -4.11
N VAL A 141 12.44 -9.17 -5.25
CA VAL A 141 12.40 -8.50 -6.56
C VAL A 141 11.29 -7.44 -6.62
N LEU A 142 10.09 -7.74 -6.10
CA LEU A 142 8.97 -6.78 -6.06
C LEU A 142 9.26 -5.60 -5.13
N SER A 143 9.80 -5.86 -3.94
CA SER A 143 10.21 -4.83 -2.99
C SER A 143 11.29 -3.92 -3.59
N ARG A 144 12.27 -4.51 -4.29
CA ARG A 144 13.31 -3.80 -5.02
C ARG A 144 12.75 -2.93 -6.13
N LYS A 145 11.86 -3.50 -6.98
CA LYS A 145 11.15 -2.73 -8.02
C LYS A 145 10.39 -1.55 -7.42
N MET A 146 9.67 -1.76 -6.32
CA MET A 146 8.93 -0.68 -5.67
C MET A 146 9.86 0.42 -5.15
N ALA A 147 10.98 0.06 -4.52
CA ALA A 147 11.98 1.03 -4.10
C ALA A 147 12.51 1.85 -5.29
N LEU A 148 12.86 1.20 -6.41
CA LEU A 148 13.37 1.86 -7.61
C LEU A 148 12.32 2.70 -8.34
N VAL A 149 11.03 2.37 -8.26
CA VAL A 149 9.95 3.22 -8.79
C VAL A 149 9.86 4.54 -8.02
N PHE A 150 10.08 4.52 -6.70
CA PHE A 150 10.10 5.74 -5.89
C PHE A 150 11.44 6.48 -5.96
N CYS A 151 12.52 5.76 -6.24
CA CYS A 151 13.91 6.20 -6.18
C CYS A 151 14.66 5.80 -7.47
N ASP A 152 14.20 6.34 -8.59
CA ASP A 152 14.62 5.99 -9.96
C ASP A 152 16.07 6.36 -10.28
N THR A 153 16.69 7.23 -9.49
CA THR A 153 18.09 7.62 -9.62
C THR A 153 19.06 6.67 -8.91
N LEU A 154 18.56 5.72 -8.11
CA LEU A 154 19.42 4.74 -7.45
C LEU A 154 19.94 3.71 -8.46
N THR A 155 21.23 3.45 -8.41
CA THR A 155 21.90 2.42 -9.20
C THR A 155 22.64 1.46 -8.27
N PRO A 156 22.80 0.18 -8.65
CA PRO A 156 23.57 -0.75 -7.84
C PRO A 156 25.01 -0.25 -7.68
N PRO A 157 25.60 -0.33 -6.48
CA PRO A 157 27.00 0.01 -6.28
C PRO A 157 27.91 -0.97 -7.02
N GLU A 158 29.19 -0.60 -7.17
CA GLU A 158 30.19 -1.45 -7.83
C GLU A 158 30.22 -2.86 -7.22
N GLY A 159 30.15 -3.88 -8.07
CA GLY A 159 30.14 -5.29 -7.66
C GLY A 159 28.78 -5.84 -7.22
N ALA A 160 27.76 -5.00 -7.03
CA ALA A 160 26.39 -5.46 -6.74
C ALA A 160 25.59 -5.65 -8.03
N THR A 161 24.71 -6.66 -8.05
CA THR A 161 23.72 -6.85 -9.12
C THR A 161 22.35 -7.00 -8.50
N TRP A 162 21.42 -6.17 -8.97
CA TRP A 162 20.04 -6.19 -8.52
C TRP A 162 19.17 -7.01 -9.46
N ALA A 163 18.57 -8.09 -8.97
CA ALA A 163 17.55 -8.80 -9.71
C ALA A 163 16.29 -7.92 -9.81
N THR A 164 15.91 -7.57 -11.02
CA THR A 164 14.69 -6.82 -11.31
C THR A 164 13.75 -7.60 -12.22
N GLU A 165 13.91 -8.90 -12.34
CA GLU A 165 12.98 -9.76 -13.08
C GLU A 165 12.50 -10.88 -12.18
N LEU A 166 11.20 -11.17 -12.26
CA LEU A 166 10.60 -12.23 -11.48
C LEU A 166 11.05 -13.58 -12.04
N GLU A 167 11.28 -14.53 -11.16
CA GLU A 167 11.50 -15.92 -11.55
C GLU A 167 10.23 -16.49 -12.19
N PRO A 168 10.37 -17.17 -13.34
CA PRO A 168 9.23 -17.76 -14.03
C PRO A 168 8.56 -18.82 -13.15
N HIS A 169 7.24 -18.95 -13.28
CA HIS A 169 6.50 -20.01 -12.60
C HIS A 169 7.02 -21.40 -13.04
N PRO A 170 7.18 -22.37 -12.12
CA PRO A 170 7.74 -23.68 -12.44
C PRO A 170 6.90 -24.47 -13.46
N ASP A 171 5.60 -24.18 -13.53
CA ASP A 171 4.68 -24.68 -14.55
C ASP A 171 3.94 -23.49 -15.22
N PRO A 172 4.54 -22.85 -16.22
CA PRO A 172 3.96 -21.67 -16.85
C PRO A 172 2.69 -21.99 -17.65
N ALA A 173 2.53 -23.25 -18.09
CA ALA A 173 1.33 -23.68 -18.82
C ALA A 173 0.11 -23.73 -17.90
N ARG A 174 0.28 -24.33 -16.71
CA ARG A 174 -0.76 -24.38 -15.69
C ARG A 174 -1.11 -22.99 -15.16
N GLU A 175 -0.12 -22.14 -14.91
CA GLU A 175 -0.36 -20.75 -14.50
C GLU A 175 -1.18 -20.00 -15.57
N ALA A 176 -0.80 -20.11 -16.85
CA ALA A 176 -1.55 -19.48 -17.93
C ALA A 176 -2.99 -20.01 -18.02
N GLN A 177 -3.22 -21.29 -17.71
CA GLN A 177 -4.57 -21.85 -17.63
C GLN A 177 -5.37 -21.26 -16.47
N ILE A 178 -4.80 -21.20 -15.26
CA ILE A 178 -5.44 -20.62 -14.08
C ILE A 178 -5.78 -19.16 -14.35
N ASN A 179 -4.85 -18.38 -14.90
CA ASN A 179 -5.07 -16.97 -15.23
C ASN A 179 -6.17 -16.78 -16.29
N ARG A 180 -6.28 -17.67 -17.28
CA ARG A 180 -7.41 -17.65 -18.22
C ARG A 180 -8.74 -17.95 -17.53
N GLN A 181 -8.78 -18.96 -16.66
CA GLN A 181 -9.98 -19.32 -15.91
C GLN A 181 -10.42 -18.20 -14.96
N ALA A 182 -9.48 -17.57 -14.26
CA ALA A 182 -9.74 -16.44 -13.37
C ALA A 182 -10.28 -15.21 -14.12
N ARG A 183 -9.73 -14.92 -15.31
CA ARG A 183 -10.26 -13.86 -16.19
C ARG A 183 -11.69 -14.19 -16.64
N GLN A 184 -11.94 -15.41 -17.12
CA GLN A 184 -13.28 -15.84 -17.53
C GLN A 184 -14.29 -15.75 -16.38
N LEU A 185 -13.90 -16.12 -15.16
CA LEU A 185 -14.74 -16.01 -13.98
C LEU A 185 -15.03 -14.55 -13.62
N THR A 186 -14.00 -13.70 -13.62
CA THR A 186 -14.14 -12.25 -13.41
C THR A 186 -15.08 -11.63 -14.45
N ASP A 187 -14.92 -11.95 -15.73
CA ASP A 187 -15.77 -11.46 -16.82
C ASP A 187 -17.21 -11.95 -16.70
N MET A 188 -17.42 -13.17 -16.20
CA MET A 188 -18.77 -13.71 -15.96
C MET A 188 -19.46 -13.00 -14.80
N ILE A 189 -18.74 -12.74 -13.70
CA ILE A 189 -19.28 -12.11 -12.50
C ILE A 189 -19.50 -10.61 -12.72
N PHE A 190 -18.58 -9.92 -13.37
CA PHE A 190 -18.56 -8.45 -13.47
C PHE A 190 -18.78 -7.91 -14.89
N GLY A 191 -18.43 -8.65 -15.94
CA GLY A 191 -18.54 -8.19 -17.33
C GLY A 191 -19.97 -8.13 -17.89
N ALA A 192 -20.97 -8.61 -17.16
CA ALA A 192 -22.39 -8.34 -17.47
C ALA A 192 -22.86 -6.98 -16.91
N ALA A 193 -22.21 -6.46 -15.87
CA ALA A 193 -22.54 -5.18 -15.25
C ALA A 193 -22.08 -4.00 -16.12
N GLU A 194 -20.91 -4.11 -16.77
CA GLU A 194 -20.40 -3.08 -17.69
C GLU A 194 -21.24 -2.94 -18.96
N ARG A 195 -21.77 -4.05 -19.50
CA ARG A 195 -22.64 -4.02 -20.69
C ARG A 195 -24.01 -3.39 -20.42
N ARG A 196 -24.54 -3.49 -19.19
CA ARG A 196 -25.80 -2.82 -18.80
C ARG A 196 -25.63 -1.35 -18.44
N ALA A 197 -24.41 -0.89 -18.19
CA ALA A 197 -24.13 0.53 -17.92
C ALA A 197 -23.82 1.32 -19.21
N ALA A 198 -23.63 0.63 -20.34
CA ALA A 198 -23.33 1.20 -21.64
C ALA A 198 -24.53 1.22 -22.62
N ASP A 199 -25.65 0.61 -22.23
CA ASP A 199 -26.96 0.68 -22.90
C ASP A 199 -27.90 1.62 -22.13
#